data_AF-J9C5Q9-F1
#
_entry.id   AF-J9C5Q9-F1
#
_cell.length_a   1.000
_cell.length_b   1.000
_cell.length_c   1.000
_cell.angle_alpha   90.00
_cell.angle_beta   90.00
_cell.angle_gamma   90.00
#
_symmetry.space_group_name_H-M   'P 1'
#
loop_
_entity.id
_entity.type
_entity.pdbx_description
1 polymer ?
#
loop_
_entity_poly.entity_id
_entity_poly.type
_entity_poly.pdbx_seq_one_letter_code
_entity_poly.pdbx_strand_id
1 'polypeptide(L)'
;MERIHELIKSLNISDVITSTQFKVGAAISGGLGTLFNFLYGKTNLIWIVIFGWIIMLDWITGSRASKLDGTYSSQYGIEGITRTVVLLSLPALAHFFDMALKLPDFFFFMVTGGLIYHIFNSFAANCARIGWERWIPAWLLESVASEIQAKIQRSDARKEKQNKQ
;
A
#
# COMPACT_ATOMS: atom_id res chain seq x y z
N MET A 1 21.32 31.79 -24.17
CA MET A 1 21.17 32.15 -22.74
C MET A 1 19.98 33.08 -22.52
N GLU A 2 19.82 34.16 -23.29
CA GLU A 2 18.68 35.11 -23.15
C GLU A 2 17.30 34.46 -23.33
N ARG A 3 17.13 33.58 -24.33
CA ARG A 3 15.86 32.89 -24.60
C ARG A 3 15.40 31.93 -23.49
N ILE A 4 16.35 31.36 -22.73
CA ILE A 4 16.03 30.54 -21.54
C ILE A 4 15.65 31.44 -20.36
N HIS A 5 16.30 32.59 -20.23
CA HIS A 5 15.99 33.59 -19.22
C HIS A 5 14.58 34.19 -19.43
N GLU A 6 14.21 34.49 -20.68
CA GLU A 6 12.87 34.92 -21.09
C GLU A 6 11.81 33.85 -20.78
N LEU A 7 12.09 32.57 -21.05
CA LEU A 7 11.17 31.46 -20.73
C LEU A 7 10.96 31.30 -19.22
N ILE A 8 12.03 31.40 -18.42
CA ILE A 8 11.96 31.38 -16.94
C ILE A 8 11.19 32.60 -16.41
N LYS A 9 11.32 33.76 -17.06
CA LYS A 9 10.60 34.99 -16.71
C LYS A 9 9.13 34.98 -17.15
N SER A 10 8.81 34.27 -18.24
CA SER A 10 7.44 34.06 -18.74
C SER A 10 6.66 33.00 -17.95
N LEU A 11 7.36 32.10 -17.26
CA LEU A 11 6.80 31.31 -16.18
C LEU A 11 6.56 32.28 -15.01
N ASN A 12 5.42 32.98 -15.03
CA ASN A 12 5.03 33.88 -13.96
C ASN A 12 4.67 33.07 -12.71
N ILE A 13 5.69 32.57 -12.02
CA ILE A 13 5.57 31.72 -10.82
C ILE A 13 4.72 32.41 -9.76
N SER A 14 4.74 33.75 -9.72
CA SER A 14 3.90 34.56 -8.84
C SER A 14 2.41 34.35 -9.12
N ASP A 15 1.98 34.31 -10.38
CA ASP A 15 0.56 34.08 -10.73
C ASP A 15 0.14 32.65 -10.40
N VAL A 16 1.03 31.67 -10.61
CA VAL A 16 0.76 30.26 -10.29
C VAL A 16 0.56 30.08 -8.78
N ILE A 17 1.46 30.61 -7.95
CA ILE A 17 1.39 30.49 -6.48
C ILE A 17 0.19 31.28 -5.92
N THR A 18 -0.18 32.40 -6.55
CA THR A 18 -1.28 33.24 -6.07
C THR A 18 -2.65 32.75 -6.55
N SER A 19 -2.68 31.85 -7.54
CA SER A 19 -3.90 31.27 -8.08
C SER A 19 -4.74 30.57 -7.01
N THR A 20 -6.07 30.66 -7.15
CA THR A 20 -7.02 30.00 -6.23
C THR A 20 -6.80 28.48 -6.19
N GLN A 21 -6.49 27.85 -7.33
CA GLN A 21 -6.21 26.42 -7.42
C GLN A 21 -4.99 26.02 -6.59
N PHE A 22 -3.90 26.81 -6.69
CA PHE A 22 -2.70 26.56 -5.89
C PHE A 22 -2.98 26.73 -4.39
N LYS A 23 -3.69 27.78 -3.99
CA LYS A 23 -4.06 28.01 -2.58
C LYS A 23 -4.91 26.88 -2.00
N VAL A 24 -5.91 26.42 -2.74
CA VAL A 24 -6.76 25.28 -2.32
C VAL A 24 -5.92 24.01 -2.26
N GLY A 25 -5.10 23.75 -3.28
CA GLY A 25 -4.19 22.59 -3.30
C GLY A 25 -3.20 22.60 -2.14
N ALA A 26 -2.62 23.76 -1.82
CA ALA A 26 -1.71 23.95 -0.70
C ALA A 26 -2.40 23.79 0.66
N ALA A 27 -3.64 24.26 0.81
CA ALA A 27 -4.41 24.07 2.03
C ALA A 27 -4.73 22.58 2.26
N ILE A 28 -5.15 21.87 1.21
CA ILE A 28 -5.44 20.43 1.28
C ILE A 28 -4.16 19.64 1.56
N SER A 29 -3.07 19.91 0.84
CA SER A 29 -1.80 19.19 1.03
C SER A 29 -1.17 19.48 2.39
N GLY A 30 -1.25 20.72 2.88
CA GLY A 30 -0.80 21.11 4.22
C GLY A 30 -1.63 20.44 5.32
N GLY A 31 -2.96 20.42 5.17
CA GLY A 31 -3.87 19.74 6.10
C GLY A 31 -3.63 18.22 6.16
N LEU A 32 -3.54 17.58 4.99
CA LEU A 32 -3.20 16.16 4.90
C LEU A 32 -1.81 15.89 5.47
N GLY A 33 -0.79 16.67 5.10
CA GLY A 33 0.56 16.52 5.62
C GLY A 33 0.63 16.63 7.15
N THR A 34 -0.15 17.54 7.73
CA THR A 34 -0.28 17.67 9.18
C THR A 34 -0.94 16.44 9.80
N LEU A 35 -2.03 15.95 9.20
CA LEU A 35 -2.71 14.73 9.67
C LEU A 35 -1.80 13.50 9.59
N PHE A 36 -1.12 13.28 8.46
CA PHE A 36 -0.19 12.15 8.30
C PHE A 36 0.97 12.23 9.30
N ASN A 37 1.51 13.42 9.51
CA ASN A 37 2.55 13.64 10.50
C ASN A 37 2.06 13.36 11.93
N PHE A 38 0.81 13.73 12.24
CA PHE A 38 0.19 13.43 13.53
C PHE A 38 -0.07 11.94 13.72
N LEU A 39 -0.58 11.25 12.69
CA LEU A 39 -0.91 9.82 12.78
C LEU A 39 0.32 8.92 12.88
N TYR A 40 1.39 9.23 12.15
CA TYR A 40 2.50 8.29 11.97
C TYR A 40 3.84 8.83 12.47
N GLY A 41 4.00 10.14 12.64
CA GLY A 41 5.27 10.77 12.97
C GLY A 41 6.16 11.04 11.76
N LYS A 42 6.89 12.16 11.78
CA LYS A 42 7.71 12.64 10.64
C LYS A 42 8.75 11.63 10.19
N THR A 43 9.46 11.02 11.13
CA THR A 43 10.56 10.06 10.87
C THR A 43 10.06 8.77 10.21
N ASN A 44 8.77 8.48 10.37
CA ASN A 44 8.18 7.20 10.01
C ASN A 44 7.44 7.23 8.66
N LEU A 45 7.29 8.40 8.04
CA LEU A 45 6.55 8.55 6.79
C LEU A 45 7.10 7.67 5.66
N ILE A 46 8.41 7.47 5.59
CA ILE A 46 9.01 6.59 4.57
C ILE A 46 8.55 5.13 4.74
N TRP A 47 8.37 4.67 5.98
CA TRP A 47 7.88 3.33 6.28
C TRP A 47 6.41 3.16 5.90
N ILE A 48 5.59 4.19 6.09
CA ILE A 48 4.21 4.21 5.61
C ILE A 48 4.13 4.20 4.09
N VAL A 49 5.04 4.89 3.40
CA VAL A 49 5.14 4.84 1.94
C VAL A 49 5.52 3.43 1.48
N ILE A 50 6.53 2.80 2.08
CA ILE A 50 6.92 1.40 1.78
C ILE A 50 5.75 0.45 2.02
N PHE A 51 5.06 0.60 3.15
CA PHE A 51 3.92 -0.23 3.52
C PHE A 51 2.76 -0.08 2.52
N GLY A 52 2.41 1.16 2.17
CA GLY A 52 1.38 1.44 1.16
C GLY A 52 1.72 0.87 -0.21
N TRP A 53 3.00 0.95 -0.62
CA TRP A 53 3.47 0.35 -1.87
C TRP A 53 3.30 -1.18 -1.87
N ILE A 54 3.67 -1.86 -0.79
CA ILE A 54 3.54 -3.31 -0.68
C ILE A 54 2.07 -3.74 -0.66
N ILE A 55 1.19 -3.01 0.04
CA ILE A 55 -0.27 -3.24 -0.02
C ILE A 55 -0.77 -3.13 -1.46
N MET A 56 -0.39 -2.07 -2.18
CA MET A 56 -0.82 -1.85 -3.55
C MET A 56 -0.37 -2.99 -4.47
N LEU A 57 0.88 -3.45 -4.33
CA LEU A 57 1.41 -4.57 -5.11
C LEU A 57 0.70 -5.90 -4.79
N ASP A 58 0.44 -6.20 -3.51
CA ASP A 58 -0.35 -7.37 -3.10
C ASP A 58 -1.75 -7.32 -3.70
N TRP A 59 -2.37 -6.14 -3.72
CA TRP A 59 -3.72 -5.97 -4.24
C TRP A 59 -3.79 -6.16 -5.75
N ILE A 60 -2.83 -5.61 -6.51
CA ILE A 60 -2.74 -5.81 -7.96
C ILE A 60 -2.55 -7.29 -8.31
N THR A 61 -1.60 -7.94 -7.65
CA THR A 61 -1.27 -9.35 -7.92
C THR A 61 -2.38 -10.29 -7.48
N GLY A 62 -2.97 -10.08 -6.30
CA GLY A 62 -4.10 -10.86 -5.81
C GLY A 62 -5.37 -10.68 -6.66
N SER A 63 -5.62 -9.47 -7.16
CA SER A 63 -6.73 -9.21 -8.09
C SER A 63 -6.52 -9.89 -9.45
N ARG A 64 -5.27 -9.96 -9.94
CA ARG A 64 -4.96 -10.72 -11.16
C ARG A 64 -5.09 -12.22 -10.94
N ALA A 65 -4.57 -12.75 -9.83
CA ALA A 65 -4.67 -14.17 -9.49
C ALA A 65 -6.13 -14.63 -9.40
N SER A 66 -6.97 -13.89 -8.69
CA SER A 66 -8.40 -14.20 -8.57
C SER A 66 -9.16 -14.15 -9.91
N LYS A 67 -8.78 -13.24 -10.82
CA LYS A 67 -9.35 -13.22 -12.18
C LYS A 67 -8.92 -14.42 -13.02
N LEU A 68 -7.64 -14.80 -12.97
CA LEU A 68 -7.14 -16.01 -13.64
C LEU A 68 -7.83 -17.27 -13.10
N ASP A 69 -8.10 -17.30 -11.81
CA ASP A 69 -8.87 -18.35 -11.18
C ASP A 69 -10.38 -18.24 -11.39
N GLY A 70 -10.90 -17.21 -12.05
CA GLY A 70 -12.35 -17.02 -12.19
C GLY A 70 -13.11 -16.81 -10.86
N THR A 71 -12.41 -16.55 -9.75
CA THR A 71 -13.00 -16.37 -8.41
C THR A 71 -13.21 -14.90 -8.03
N TYR A 72 -12.98 -13.97 -8.96
CA TYR A 72 -13.12 -12.54 -8.72
C TYR A 72 -14.60 -12.13 -8.61
N SER A 73 -14.95 -11.39 -7.55
CA SER A 73 -16.29 -10.83 -7.35
C SER A 73 -16.24 -9.33 -7.03
N SER A 74 -17.35 -8.60 -7.22
CA SER A 74 -17.45 -7.19 -6.83
C SER A 74 -17.33 -6.99 -5.32
N GLN A 75 -17.89 -7.92 -4.53
CA GLN A 75 -17.76 -7.94 -3.07
C GLN A 75 -16.29 -8.05 -2.63
N TYR A 76 -15.48 -8.85 -3.34
CA TYR A 76 -14.04 -8.97 -3.08
C TYR A 76 -13.31 -7.61 -3.20
N GLY A 77 -13.74 -6.74 -4.12
CA GLY A 77 -13.18 -5.40 -4.26
C GLY A 77 -13.50 -4.47 -3.08
N ILE A 78 -14.76 -4.46 -2.63
CA ILE A 78 -15.23 -3.62 -1.52
C ILE A 78 -14.58 -4.05 -0.19
N GLU A 79 -14.51 -5.36 0.05
CA GLU A 79 -13.84 -5.92 1.23
C GLU A 79 -12.34 -5.57 1.22
N GLY A 80 -11.71 -5.52 0.05
CA GLY A 80 -10.31 -5.10 -0.11
C GLY A 80 -10.04 -3.66 0.36
N ILE A 81 -10.97 -2.73 0.10
CA ILE A 81 -10.86 -1.34 0.58
C ILE A 81 -10.95 -1.30 2.11
N THR A 82 -11.94 -1.97 2.68
CA THR A 82 -12.15 -2.02 4.14
C THR A 82 -10.93 -2.59 4.85
N ARG A 83 -10.36 -3.69 4.33
CA ARG A 83 -9.12 -4.28 4.82
C ARG A 83 -7.96 -3.28 4.80
N THR A 84 -7.82 -2.51 3.72
CA THR A 84 -6.74 -1.53 3.56
C THR A 84 -6.83 -0.40 4.59
N VAL A 85 -8.04 0.09 4.87
CA VAL A 85 -8.27 1.10 5.91
C VAL A 85 -7.82 0.59 7.28
N VAL A 86 -8.17 -0.65 7.63
CA VAL A 86 -7.74 -1.28 8.88
C VAL A 86 -6.23 -1.46 8.92
N LEU A 87 -5.61 -1.92 7.83
CA LEU A 87 -4.16 -2.10 7.78
C LEU A 87 -3.40 -0.78 8.01
N LEU A 88 -3.87 0.32 7.43
CA LEU A 88 -3.25 1.64 7.61
C LEU A 88 -3.52 2.24 9.00
N SER A 89 -4.63 1.90 9.66
CA SER A 89 -4.91 2.42 11.00
C SER A 89 -4.05 1.77 12.10
N LEU A 90 -3.55 0.55 11.89
CA LEU A 90 -2.74 -0.17 12.89
C LEU A 90 -1.39 0.52 13.20
N PRO A 91 -0.57 0.92 12.22
CA PRO A 91 0.63 1.73 12.49
C PRO A 91 0.33 3.06 13.18
N ALA A 92 -0.79 3.71 12.86
CA ALA A 92 -1.18 4.96 13.52
C ALA A 92 -1.50 4.74 15.01
N LEU A 93 -2.27 3.69 15.31
CA LEU A 93 -2.56 3.31 16.69
C LEU A 93 -1.28 2.95 17.46
N ALA A 94 -0.35 2.24 16.82
CA ALA A 94 0.93 1.90 17.42
C ALA A 94 1.78 3.15 17.73
N HIS A 95 1.84 4.11 16.80
CA HIS A 95 2.52 5.39 17.04
C HIS A 95 1.89 6.18 18.19
N PHE A 96 0.56 6.14 18.35
CA PHE A 96 -0.10 6.75 19.51
C PHE A 96 0.29 6.11 20.84
N PHE A 97 0.50 4.78 20.88
CA PHE A 97 1.07 4.13 22.06
C PHE A 97 2.51 4.60 22.33
N ASP A 98 3.34 4.71 21.29
CA ASP A 98 4.70 5.25 21.44
C ASP A 98 4.69 6.69 21.98
N MET A 99 3.78 7.53 21.48
CA MET A 99 3.62 8.90 21.96
C MET A 99 3.15 8.95 23.43
N ALA A 100 2.16 8.14 23.79
CA ALA A 100 1.62 8.08 25.15
C ALA A 100 2.66 7.59 26.16
N LEU A 101 3.50 6.62 25.76
CA LEU A 101 4.52 6.00 26.60
C LEU A 101 5.90 6.67 26.48
N LYS A 102 6.03 7.70 25.63
CA LYS A 102 7.28 8.41 25.31
C LYS A 102 8.40 7.47 24.84
N LEU A 103 8.05 6.50 24.01
CA LEU A 103 8.97 5.52 23.44
C LEU A 103 9.54 6.00 22.09
N PRO A 104 10.72 5.52 21.67
CA PRO A 104 11.30 5.84 20.38
C PRO A 104 10.68 4.97 19.26
N ASP A 105 9.38 5.17 18.98
CA ASP A 105 8.64 4.51 17.88
C ASP A 105 8.70 2.96 17.90
N PHE A 106 8.81 2.37 19.09
CA PHE A 106 8.99 0.93 19.28
C PHE A 106 7.79 0.12 18.77
N PHE A 107 6.58 0.48 19.19
CA PHE A 107 5.36 -0.20 18.75
C PHE A 107 5.10 0.04 17.27
N PHE A 108 5.35 1.25 16.79
CA PHE A 108 5.23 1.61 15.37
C PHE A 108 6.07 0.66 14.51
N PHE A 109 7.36 0.50 14.81
CA PHE A 109 8.23 -0.37 14.01
C PHE A 109 7.86 -1.85 14.13
N MET A 110 7.47 -2.29 15.33
CA MET A 110 7.03 -3.67 15.54
C MET A 110 5.79 -4.00 14.69
N VAL A 111 4.76 -3.18 14.77
CA VAL A 111 3.49 -3.40 14.06
C VAL A 111 3.69 -3.21 12.55
N THR A 112 4.30 -2.11 12.13
CA THR A 112 4.50 -1.80 10.71
C THR A 112 5.42 -2.83 10.05
N GLY A 113 6.51 -3.22 10.71
CA GLY A 113 7.44 -4.23 10.21
C GLY A 113 6.77 -5.61 10.07
N GLY A 114 6.01 -6.04 11.08
CA GLY A 114 5.24 -7.28 11.03
C GLY A 114 4.21 -7.28 9.89
N LEU A 115 3.46 -6.19 9.73
CA LEU A 115 2.49 -6.05 8.64
C LEU A 115 3.16 -6.04 7.27
N ILE A 116 4.27 -5.31 7.11
CA ILE A 116 5.07 -5.31 5.87
C ILE A 116 5.49 -6.73 5.53
N TYR A 117 6.06 -7.46 6.49
CA TYR A 117 6.51 -8.84 6.30
C TYR A 117 5.37 -9.76 5.83
N HIS A 118 4.23 -9.72 6.52
CA HIS A 118 3.08 -10.56 6.18
C HIS A 118 2.50 -10.24 4.79
N ILE A 119 2.38 -8.96 4.44
CA ILE A 119 1.82 -8.56 3.14
C ILE A 119 2.83 -8.83 2.02
N PHE A 120 4.13 -8.67 2.27
CA PHE A 120 5.16 -9.02 1.30
C PHE A 120 5.14 -10.51 0.97
N ASN A 121 4.98 -11.38 1.97
CA ASN A 121 4.83 -12.82 1.74
C ASN A 121 3.55 -13.14 0.94
N SER A 122 2.44 -12.45 1.24
CA SER A 122 1.21 -12.56 0.47
C SER A 122 1.42 -12.16 -1.00
N PHE A 123 2.10 -11.04 -1.24
CA PHE A 123 2.44 -10.54 -2.58
C PHE A 123 3.30 -11.56 -3.34
N ALA A 124 4.37 -12.08 -2.71
CA ALA A 124 5.24 -13.09 -3.31
C ALA A 124 4.45 -14.34 -3.72
N ALA A 125 3.57 -14.82 -2.85
CA ALA A 125 2.71 -15.97 -3.16
C ALA A 125 1.70 -15.68 -4.30
N ASN A 126 1.16 -14.46 -4.38
CA ASN A 126 0.28 -14.07 -5.49
C ASN A 126 1.04 -13.98 -6.82
N CYS A 127 2.29 -13.49 -6.81
CA CYS A 127 3.15 -13.49 -7.99
C CYS A 127 3.41 -14.91 -8.51
N ALA A 128 3.68 -15.88 -7.62
CA ALA A 128 3.83 -17.27 -8.01
C ALA A 128 2.54 -17.81 -8.67
N ARG A 129 1.37 -17.55 -8.07
CA ARG A 129 0.06 -17.95 -8.61
C ARG A 129 -0.25 -17.41 -10.01
N ILE A 130 0.26 -16.24 -10.37
CA ILE A 130 0.08 -15.65 -11.71
C ILE A 130 1.21 -16.03 -12.69
N GLY A 131 2.11 -16.93 -12.31
CA GLY A 131 3.21 -17.41 -13.16
C GLY A 131 4.42 -16.47 -13.24
N TRP A 132 4.60 -15.58 -12.26
CA TRP A 132 5.75 -14.66 -12.19
C TRP A 132 6.92 -15.21 -11.37
N GLU A 133 6.87 -16.47 -11.00
CA GLU A 133 7.91 -17.18 -10.23
C GLU A 133 9.33 -17.02 -10.81
N ARG A 134 9.50 -16.98 -12.14
CA ARG A 134 10.81 -16.76 -12.78
C ARG A 134 11.45 -15.40 -12.48
N TRP A 135 10.68 -14.42 -12.01
CA TRP A 135 11.15 -13.07 -11.64
C TRP A 135 11.39 -12.93 -10.14
N ILE A 136 11.09 -13.98 -9.36
CA ILE A 136 11.20 -13.99 -7.90
C ILE A 136 12.35 -14.92 -7.48
N PRO A 137 13.21 -14.49 -6.54
CA PRO A 137 14.25 -15.36 -6.02
C PRO A 137 13.69 -16.67 -5.43
N ALA A 138 14.34 -17.79 -5.73
CA ALA A 138 13.89 -19.12 -5.31
C ALA A 138 13.72 -19.25 -3.78
N TRP A 139 14.66 -18.68 -3.00
CA TRP A 139 14.59 -18.68 -1.54
C TRP A 139 13.31 -18.02 -1.00
N LEU A 140 12.82 -16.98 -1.70
CA LEU A 140 11.61 -16.28 -1.30
C LEU A 140 10.38 -17.13 -1.61
N LEU A 141 10.33 -17.75 -2.79
CA LEU A 141 9.26 -18.69 -3.16
C LEU A 141 9.17 -19.88 -2.21
N GLU A 142 10.32 -20.43 -1.82
CA GLU A 142 10.40 -21.53 -0.85
C GLU A 142 9.86 -21.11 0.53
N SER A 143 10.23 -19.91 1.00
CA SER A 143 9.73 -19.39 2.28
C SER A 143 8.21 -19.16 2.33
N VAL A 144 7.56 -18.98 1.17
CA VAL A 144 6.11 -18.77 1.05
C VAL A 144 5.38 -19.94 0.40
N ALA A 145 6.03 -21.10 0.24
CA ALA A 145 5.46 -22.26 -0.45
C ALA A 145 4.14 -22.74 0.17
N SER A 146 4.05 -22.74 1.50
CA SER A 146 2.82 -23.07 2.23
C SER A 146 1.69 -22.07 1.93
N GLU A 147 2.01 -20.78 1.85
CA GLU A 147 1.03 -19.74 1.51
C GLU A 147 0.57 -19.86 0.05
N ILE A 148 1.47 -20.20 -0.89
CA ILE A 148 1.13 -20.47 -2.29
C ILE A 148 0.11 -21.61 -2.36
N GLN A 149 0.40 -22.75 -1.75
CA GLN A 149 -0.49 -23.92 -1.74
C GLN A 149 -1.83 -23.58 -1.09
N ALA A 150 -1.81 -22.93 0.07
CA ALA A 150 -3.02 -22.54 0.77
C ALA A 150 -3.90 -21.59 -0.06
N LYS A 151 -3.31 -20.69 -0.85
CA LYS A 151 -4.05 -19.78 -1.73
C LYS A 151 -4.64 -20.47 -2.95
N ILE A 152 -3.94 -21.44 -3.54
CA ILE A 152 -4.45 -22.25 -4.65
C ILE A 152 -5.66 -23.07 -4.17
N GLN A 153 -5.51 -23.82 -3.07
CA GLN A 153 -6.59 -24.62 -2.48
C GLN A 153 -7.83 -23.77 -2.14
N ARG A 154 -7.63 -22.59 -1.55
CA ARG A 154 -8.73 -21.63 -1.25
C ARG A 154 -9.44 -21.17 -2.53
N SER A 155 -8.70 -21.02 -3.63
CA SER A 155 -9.26 -20.61 -4.91
C SER A 155 -10.10 -21.73 -5.53
N ASP A 156 -9.58 -22.96 -5.56
CA ASP A 156 -10.30 -24.10 -6.13
C ASP A 156 -11.56 -24.43 -5.34
N ALA A 157 -11.49 -24.37 -4.00
CA ALA A 157 -12.68 -24.52 -3.15
C ALA A 157 -13.75 -23.44 -3.40
N ARG A 158 -13.36 -22.23 -3.84
CA ARG A 158 -14.32 -21.17 -4.23
C ARG A 158 -14.92 -21.43 -5.60
N LYS A 159 -14.13 -21.86 -6.58
CA LYS A 159 -14.61 -22.28 -7.91
C LYS A 159 -15.66 -23.39 -7.78
N GLU A 160 -15.38 -24.40 -6.95
CA GLU A 160 -16.31 -25.51 -6.72
C GLU A 160 -17.64 -25.05 -6.12
N LYS A 161 -17.63 -24.09 -5.20
CA LYS A 161 -18.85 -23.53 -4.61
C LYS A 161 -19.66 -22.73 -5.62
N GLN A 162 -19.00 -21.97 -6.49
CA GLN A 162 -19.67 -21.21 -7.55
C GLN A 162 -20.29 -22.13 -8.60
N ASN A 163 -19.63 -23.24 -8.97
CA ASN A 163 -20.15 -24.19 -9.94
C ASN A 163 -21.33 -25.04 -9.41
N LYS A 164 -21.57 -25.05 -8.10
CA LYS A 164 -22.68 -25.77 -7.45
C LYS A 164 -23.91 -24.89 -7.20
N GLN A 165 -23.82 -23.58 -7.45
CA GLN A 165 -24.94 -22.63 -7.40
C GLN A 165 -25.54 -22.42 -8.78
#